data_AF-A0A3D3ZYI0-F1
#
_entry.id   AF-A0A3D3ZYI0-F1
#
_cell.length_a   1.000
_cell.length_b   1.000
_cell.length_c   1.000
_cell.angle_alpha   90.00
_cell.angle_beta   90.00
_cell.angle_gamma   90.00
#
_symmetry.space_group_name_H-M   'P 1'
#
loop_
_entity.id
_entity.type
_entity.pdbx_description
1 polymer ?
#
loop_
_entity_poly.entity_id
_entity_poly.type
_entity_poly.pdbx_seq_one_letter_code
_entity_poly.pdbx_strand_id
1 'polypeptide(L)'
;MLYAPCQSYGPRRAVGAPEVIVLHYTAMHSVQAALDRLCDPDIEVSAHYLIAEDGRVWNMVPEDMRAWHAGAGQWRNIQDVNSHSIGIELANCGD
;
A
#
# COMPACT_ATOMS: atom_id res chain seq x y z
N MET A 1 8.69 2.55 13.69
CA MET A 1 8.22 1.70 12.57
C MET A 1 8.26 0.26 13.02
N LEU A 2 7.17 -0.47 12.81
CA LEU A 2 7.04 -1.91 13.02
C LEU A 2 7.22 -2.61 11.69
N TYR A 3 7.95 -3.73 11.67
CA TYR A 3 8.12 -4.54 10.48
C TYR A 3 7.06 -5.64 10.47
N ALA A 4 6.24 -5.69 9.41
CA ALA A 4 5.20 -6.71 9.23
C ALA A 4 5.15 -7.12 7.76
N PRO A 5 5.97 -8.10 7.33
CA PRO A 5 6.09 -8.43 5.92
C PRO A 5 4.79 -9.06 5.41
N CYS A 6 4.06 -8.35 4.54
CA CYS A 6 2.96 -8.91 3.76
C CYS A 6 3.54 -9.70 2.58
N GLN A 7 2.90 -10.77 2.11
CA GLN A 7 3.34 -11.49 0.90
C GLN A 7 2.65 -11.01 -0.38
N SER A 8 1.63 -10.16 -0.25
CA SER A 8 0.85 -9.63 -1.36
C SER A 8 1.59 -8.48 -2.07
N TYR A 9 2.62 -8.80 -2.85
CA TYR A 9 3.34 -7.85 -3.69
C TYR A 9 4.06 -8.56 -4.84
N GLY A 10 4.55 -7.79 -5.82
CA GLY A 10 5.34 -8.33 -6.93
C GLY A 10 6.50 -7.43 -7.32
N PRO A 11 7.32 -7.82 -8.31
CA PRO A 11 8.36 -6.95 -8.85
C PRO A 11 7.74 -5.71 -9.52
N ARG A 12 8.44 -4.57 -9.44
CA ARG A 12 8.08 -3.37 -10.21
C ARG A 12 8.24 -3.64 -11.70
N ARG A 13 7.28 -3.12 -12.49
CA ARG A 13 7.32 -3.20 -13.96
C ARG A 13 7.96 -1.96 -14.58
N ALA A 14 8.02 -0.86 -13.83
CA ALA A 14 8.64 0.39 -14.24
C ALA A 14 10.16 0.34 -14.13
N VAL A 15 10.84 1.17 -14.93
CA VAL A 15 12.29 1.41 -14.83
C VAL A 15 12.52 2.65 -13.98
N GLY A 16 13.30 2.51 -12.90
CA GLY A 16 13.64 3.61 -11.99
C GLY A 16 12.95 3.52 -10.63
N ALA A 17 13.23 4.50 -9.78
CA ALA A 17 12.62 4.60 -8.46
C ALA A 17 11.18 5.14 -8.54
N PRO A 18 10.32 4.86 -7.55
CA PRO A 18 9.00 5.47 -7.45
C PRO A 18 9.07 7.00 -7.44
N GLU A 19 8.14 7.65 -8.13
CA GLU A 19 8.08 9.11 -8.28
C GLU A 19 6.77 9.71 -7.75
N VAL A 20 5.83 8.85 -7.33
CA VAL A 20 4.50 9.23 -6.84
C VAL A 20 4.27 8.69 -5.43
N ILE A 21 3.65 9.49 -4.57
CA ILE A 21 3.04 9.01 -3.32
C ILE A 21 1.53 8.99 -3.52
N VAL A 22 0.89 7.86 -3.19
CA VAL A 22 -0.57 7.75 -3.18
C VAL A 22 -1.04 7.53 -1.75
N LEU A 23 -1.85 8.46 -1.26
CA LEU A 23 -2.48 8.38 0.05
C LEU A 23 -3.86 7.74 -0.09
N HIS A 24 -4.14 6.80 0.82
CA HIS A 24 -5.41 6.10 0.93
C HIS A 24 -5.89 6.11 2.39
N TYR A 25 -7.15 5.74 2.57
CA TYR A 25 -7.67 5.34 3.86
C TYR A 25 -8.30 3.94 3.72
N THR A 26 -8.26 3.16 4.79
CA THR A 26 -8.57 1.73 4.73
C THR A 26 -10.07 1.43 4.65
N ALA A 27 -10.93 2.36 5.05
CA ALA A 27 -12.37 2.17 5.22
C ALA A 27 -12.71 0.99 6.15
N MET A 28 -11.86 0.74 7.16
CA MET A 28 -12.02 -0.35 8.11
C MET A 28 -12.09 0.17 9.54
N HIS A 29 -12.80 -0.56 10.41
CA HIS A 29 -13.04 -0.17 11.80
C HIS A 29 -11.84 -0.35 12.74
N SER A 30 -10.76 -0.99 12.30
CA SER A 30 -9.55 -1.13 13.10
C SER A 30 -8.29 -1.28 12.25
N VAL A 31 -7.15 -0.88 12.81
CA VAL A 31 -5.85 -1.11 12.19
C VAL A 31 -5.53 -2.59 12.03
N GLN A 32 -6.00 -3.46 12.92
CA GLN A 32 -5.79 -4.90 12.80
C GLN A 32 -6.55 -5.47 11.60
N ALA A 33 -7.81 -5.06 11.39
CA ALA A 33 -8.57 -5.47 10.21
C ALA A 33 -7.89 -5.00 8.91
N ALA A 34 -7.31 -3.80 8.92
CA ALA A 34 -6.51 -3.29 7.81
C ALA A 34 -5.27 -4.13 7.54
N LEU A 35 -4.50 -4.47 8.59
CA LEU A 35 -3.34 -5.37 8.47
C LEU A 35 -3.73 -6.73 7.90
N ASP A 36 -4.77 -7.35 8.46
CA ASP A 36 -5.22 -8.67 8.05
C ASP A 36 -5.60 -8.69 6.57
N ARG A 37 -6.30 -7.65 6.08
CA ARG A 37 -6.67 -7.54 4.67
C ARG A 37 -5.47 -7.25 3.77
N LEU A 38 -4.64 -6.27 4.11
CA LEU A 38 -3.55 -5.81 3.26
C LEU A 38 -2.37 -6.79 3.21
N CYS A 39 -2.29 -7.71 4.18
CA CYS A 39 -1.31 -8.80 4.20
C CYS A 39 -1.87 -10.16 3.77
N ASP A 40 -3.14 -10.25 3.39
CA ASP A 40 -3.75 -11.51 2.93
C ASP A 40 -3.07 -11.95 1.61
N PRO A 41 -2.38 -13.11 1.58
CA PRO A 41 -1.68 -13.58 0.38
C PRO A 41 -2.63 -13.96 -0.77
N ASP A 42 -3.91 -14.22 -0.47
CA ASP A 42 -4.90 -14.62 -1.47
C ASP A 42 -5.62 -13.42 -2.10
N ILE A 43 -5.32 -12.20 -1.64
CA ILE A 43 -5.94 -10.96 -2.11
C ILE A 43 -4.88 -10.09 -2.78
N GLU A 44 -5.13 -9.68 -4.03
CA GLU A 44 -4.22 -8.81 -4.77
C GLU A 44 -4.38 -7.32 -4.37
N VAL A 45 -4.34 -7.02 -3.07
CA VAL A 45 -4.40 -5.66 -2.53
C VAL A 45 -3.42 -5.51 -1.37
N SER A 46 -2.56 -4.50 -1.43
CA SER A 46 -1.55 -4.20 -0.40
C SER A 46 -1.02 -2.78 -0.51
N ALA A 47 -0.36 -2.29 0.53
CA ALA A 47 0.32 -0.99 0.55
C ALA A 47 1.73 -1.11 1.12
N HIS A 48 2.57 -0.10 0.91
CA HIS A 48 3.93 -0.10 1.47
C HIS A 48 3.89 0.24 2.95
N TYR A 49 3.01 1.16 3.33
CA TYR A 49 2.86 1.65 4.69
C TYR A 49 1.41 1.63 5.14
N LEU A 50 1.20 1.29 6.40
CA LEU A 50 -0.05 1.52 7.13
C LEU A 50 0.25 2.38 8.35
N ILE A 51 -0.52 3.44 8.55
CA ILE A 51 -0.40 4.37 9.68
C ILE A 51 -1.67 4.28 10.53
N ALA A 52 -1.51 3.90 11.80
CA ALA A 52 -2.61 3.92 12.77
C ALA A 52 -2.95 5.35 13.21
N GLU A 53 -4.15 5.52 13.77
CA GLU A 53 -4.60 6.78 14.37
C GLU A 53 -3.67 7.30 15.47
N ASP A 54 -2.99 6.42 16.19
CA ASP A 54 -2.02 6.79 17.24
C ASP A 54 -0.58 7.03 16.72
N GLY A 55 -0.40 7.04 15.40
CA GLY A 55 0.88 7.31 14.75
C GLY A 55 1.83 6.11 14.67
N ARG A 56 1.42 4.92 15.12
CA ARG A 56 2.19 3.70 14.81
C ARG A 56 2.20 3.46 13.30
N VAL A 57 3.35 3.06 12.78
CA VAL A 57 3.57 2.83 11.35
C VAL A 57 4.08 1.42 11.13
N TRP A 58 3.43 0.67 10.24
CA TRP A 58 3.90 -0.61 9.72
C TRP A 58 4.53 -0.41 8.35
N ASN A 59 5.73 -0.95 8.15
CA ASN A 59 6.33 -1.14 6.84
C ASN A 59 5.99 -2.57 6.39
N MET A 60 5.18 -2.66 5.34
CA MET A 60 4.51 -3.89 4.93
C MET A 60 5.08 -4.50 3.65
N VAL A 61 5.41 -3.64 2.67
CA VAL A 61 6.00 -4.03 1.39
C VAL A 61 7.28 -3.22 1.18
N PRO A 62 8.42 -3.85 0.85
CA PRO A 62 9.66 -3.14 0.51
C PRO A 62 9.44 -2.09 -0.59
N GLU A 63 10.08 -0.93 -0.48
CA GLU A 63 9.88 0.18 -1.44
C GLU A 63 10.40 -0.12 -2.85
N ASP A 64 11.33 -1.07 -3.01
CA ASP A 64 11.80 -1.56 -4.30
C ASP A 64 10.82 -2.56 -4.95
N MET A 65 9.81 -3.03 -4.20
CA MET A 65 8.76 -3.92 -4.69
C MET A 65 7.46 -3.15 -5.01
N ARG A 66 6.62 -3.75 -5.85
CA ARG A 66 5.32 -3.21 -6.28
C ARG A 66 4.22 -3.72 -5.37
N ALA A 67 3.78 -2.89 -4.42
CA ALA A 67 2.51 -3.09 -3.72
C ALA A 67 1.32 -2.88 -4.67
N TRP A 68 0.14 -3.39 -4.30
CA TRP A 68 -1.07 -3.39 -5.14
C TRP A 68 -2.16 -2.52 -4.52
N HIS A 69 -2.01 -1.19 -4.57
CA HIS A 69 -2.89 -0.23 -3.88
C HIS A 69 -3.69 0.69 -4.81
N ALA A 70 -3.30 0.82 -6.09
CA ALA A 70 -3.90 1.77 -7.03
C ALA A 70 -4.82 1.12 -8.08
N GLY A 71 -5.04 -0.20 -8.00
CA GLY A 71 -5.83 -0.94 -8.98
C GLY A 71 -5.33 -0.75 -10.42
N ALA A 72 -6.28 -0.69 -11.37
CA ALA A 72 -6.01 -0.34 -12.77
C ALA A 72 -6.02 1.18 -13.04
N GLY A 73 -5.72 2.00 -12.01
CA GLY A 73 -5.73 3.45 -12.10
C GLY A 73 -4.60 4.03 -12.95
N GLN A 74 -4.79 5.26 -13.42
CA GLN A 74 -3.81 6.03 -14.18
C GLN A 74 -3.59 7.42 -13.56
N TRP A 75 -2.39 7.95 -13.70
CA TRP A 75 -2.07 9.33 -13.31
C TRP A 75 -1.21 9.98 -14.40
N ARG A 76 -1.75 11.02 -15.05
CA ARG A 76 -1.12 11.66 -16.23
C ARG A 76 -0.80 10.60 -17.30
N ASN A 77 0.47 10.46 -17.66
CA ASN A 77 0.98 9.49 -18.62
C ASN A 77 1.37 8.13 -17.99
N ILE A 78 1.23 7.97 -16.67
CA ILE A 78 1.53 6.73 -15.95
C ILE A 78 0.28 5.84 -15.94
N GLN A 79 0.37 4.70 -16.62
CA GLN A 79 -0.73 3.72 -16.70
C GLN A 79 -0.66 2.63 -15.62
N ASP A 80 0.53 2.32 -15.10
CA ASP A 80 0.71 1.39 -13.98
C ASP A 80 1.18 2.16 -12.75
N VAL A 81 0.25 2.84 -12.09
CA VAL A 81 0.55 3.69 -10.92
C VAL A 81 1.30 2.90 -9.85
N ASN A 82 0.88 1.67 -9.55
CA ASN A 82 1.53 0.80 -8.56
C ASN A 82 3.04 0.65 -8.79
N SER A 83 3.49 0.52 -10.04
CA SER A 83 4.92 0.39 -10.35
C SER A 83 5.71 1.68 -10.14
N HIS A 84 5.05 2.84 -10.24
CA HIS A 84 5.65 4.16 -10.12
C HIS A 84 5.42 4.83 -8.76
N SER A 85 4.76 4.16 -7.82
CA SER A 85 4.33 4.78 -6.57
C SER A 85 4.69 4.03 -5.30
N ILE A 86 4.70 4.80 -4.22
CA ILE A 86 4.57 4.34 -2.83
C ILE A 86 3.13 4.60 -2.36
N GLY A 87 2.41 3.53 -2.04
CA GLY A 87 1.10 3.56 -1.38
C GLY A 87 1.23 3.63 0.14
N ILE A 88 0.52 4.60 0.74
CA ILE A 88 0.40 4.79 2.19
C ILE A 88 -1.08 4.72 2.55
N GLU A 89 -1.43 3.82 3.46
CA GLU A 89 -2.78 3.64 4.00
C GLU A 89 -2.88 4.29 5.37
N LEU A 90 -3.95 5.05 5.58
CA LEU A 90 -4.33 5.58 6.89
C LEU A 90 -5.44 4.69 7.48
N ALA A 91 -5.24 4.16 8.68
CA ALA A 91 -6.29 3.43 9.39
C ALA A 91 -7.41 4.42 9.76
N ASN A 92 -8.47 4.44 8.96
CA ASN A 92 -9.59 5.35 9.11
C ASN A 92 -10.82 4.78 8.38
N CYS A 93 -12.00 4.95 8.98
CA CYS A 93 -13.27 4.40 8.47
C CYS A 93 -13.92 5.25 7.36
N GLY A 94 -13.46 6.48 7.14
CA GLY A 94 -13.88 7.34 6.03
C GLY A 94 -15.17 8.13 6.26
N ASP A 95 -15.66 8.21 7.51
CA ASP A 95 -16.84 8.98 7.94
C ASP A 95 -16.51 10.27 8.70
#